data_AF-A0A353X117-F1
#
_entry.id   AF-A0A353X117-F1
#
_cell.length_a   1.000
_cell.length_b   1.000
_cell.length_c   1.000
_cell.angle_alpha   90.00
_cell.angle_beta   90.00
_cell.angle_gamma   90.00
#
_symmetry.space_group_name_H-M   'P 1'
#
loop_
_entity.id
_entity.type
_entity.pdbx_description
1 polymer ?
#
loop_
_entity_poly.entity_id
_entity_poly.type
_entity_poly.pdbx_seq_one_letter_code
_entity_poly.pdbx_strand_id
1 'polypeptide(L)'
;EYTKHFDTNVYRLLKKVTPGPFTFILEANNKLPRELKFQRKQLGIRIPDHNVPRQLVEKLGHPLLNSSIRDEDTVLEYITDPSLILERYDGMVDIVIDSGYGDNQASTIIDCTKDDFEILREGKGKLDLFV
;
A
#
# COMPACT_ATOMS: atom_id res chain seq x y z
N GLU A 1 -2.92 10.88 -10.28
CA GLU A 1 -2.84 12.29 -9.80
C GLU A 1 -1.48 12.64 -9.20
N TYR A 2 -0.92 11.82 -8.31
CA TYR A 2 0.34 12.09 -7.60
C TYR A 2 1.60 11.51 -8.25
N THR A 3 1.44 10.81 -9.38
CA THR A 3 2.55 10.20 -10.13
C THR A 3 2.83 10.98 -11.41
N LYS A 4 4.05 10.86 -11.94
CA LYS A 4 4.34 11.23 -13.33
C LYS A 4 3.51 10.36 -14.28
N HIS A 5 3.45 10.78 -15.53
CA HIS A 5 2.90 9.94 -16.58
C HIS A 5 3.76 8.67 -16.71
N PHE A 6 3.10 7.53 -16.83
CA PHE A 6 3.71 6.23 -17.05
C PHE A 6 3.11 5.62 -18.32
N ASP A 7 3.80 4.63 -18.87
CA ASP A 7 3.46 4.07 -20.18
C ASP A 7 2.18 3.21 -20.16
N THR A 8 1.81 2.70 -21.34
CA THR A 8 0.62 1.86 -21.49
C THR A 8 0.79 0.49 -20.83
N ASN A 9 2.01 -0.03 -20.71
CA ASN A 9 2.28 -1.33 -20.11
C ASN A 9 2.01 -1.29 -18.61
N VAL A 10 2.50 -0.26 -17.90
CA VAL A 10 2.23 0.00 -16.48
C VAL A 10 0.72 0.12 -16.26
N TYR A 11 0.01 0.87 -17.10
CA TYR A 11 -1.44 1.01 -16.99
C TYR A 11 -2.18 -0.34 -17.16
N ARG A 12 -1.78 -1.16 -18.14
CA ARG A 12 -2.37 -2.50 -18.35
C ARG A 12 -2.12 -3.42 -17.16
N LEU A 13 -0.91 -3.41 -16.60
CA LEU A 13 -0.57 -4.17 -15.40
C LEU A 13 -1.45 -3.75 -14.22
N LEU A 14 -1.49 -2.45 -13.90
CA LEU A 14 -2.32 -1.91 -12.82
C LEU A 14 -3.77 -2.34 -12.96
N LYS A 15 -4.37 -2.16 -14.14
CA LYS A 15 -5.77 -2.54 -14.40
C LYS A 15 -6.02 -4.04 -14.24
N LYS A 16 -5.04 -4.89 -14.57
CA LYS A 16 -5.17 -6.34 -14.52
C LYS A 16 -5.14 -6.88 -13.09
N VAL A 17 -4.32 -6.28 -12.22
CA VAL A 17 -4.04 -6.84 -10.89
C VAL A 17 -4.53 -5.97 -9.72
N THR A 18 -5.27 -4.90 -10.00
CA THR A 18 -5.95 -4.08 -8.99
C THR A 18 -7.47 -4.14 -9.11
N PRO A 19 -8.23 -4.13 -7.99
CA PRO A 19 -7.76 -4.23 -6.61
C PRO A 19 -7.06 -5.56 -6.31
N GLY A 20 -6.04 -5.55 -5.45
CA GLY A 20 -5.28 -6.76 -5.18
C GLY A 20 -4.10 -6.61 -4.23
N PRO A 21 -3.37 -7.71 -3.98
CA PRO A 21 -2.24 -7.77 -3.05
C PRO A 21 -0.92 -7.25 -3.66
N PHE A 22 -0.97 -6.11 -4.36
CA PHE A 22 0.18 -5.53 -5.06
C PHE A 22 0.44 -4.09 -4.61
N THR A 23 1.71 -3.73 -4.51
CA THR A 23 2.20 -2.36 -4.30
C THR A 23 3.12 -2.00 -5.47
N PHE A 24 2.91 -0.83 -6.07
CA PHE A 24 3.65 -0.37 -7.24
C PHE A 24 4.52 0.82 -6.88
N ILE A 25 5.80 0.75 -7.20
CA ILE A 25 6.70 1.90 -7.08
C ILE A 25 6.62 2.69 -8.37
N LEU A 26 6.19 3.95 -8.26
CA LEU A 26 6.00 4.86 -9.38
C LEU A 26 6.73 6.17 -9.12
N GLU A 27 7.13 6.86 -10.18
CA GLU A 27 7.72 8.19 -10.07
C GLU A 27 6.68 9.20 -9.54
N ALA A 28 6.99 9.88 -8.45
CA ALA A 28 6.14 10.92 -7.87
C ALA A 28 6.22 12.20 -8.72
N ASN A 29 5.13 12.98 -8.74
CA ASN A 29 5.11 14.28 -9.38
C ASN A 29 5.09 15.44 -8.36
N ASN A 30 5.06 16.67 -8.87
CA ASN A 30 5.14 17.87 -8.04
C ASN A 30 3.85 18.22 -7.29
N LYS A 31 2.72 17.53 -7.55
CA LYS A 31 1.45 17.70 -6.83
C LYS A 31 1.45 17.01 -5.46
N LEU A 32 2.44 16.16 -5.18
CA LEU A 32 2.58 15.57 -3.86
C LEU A 32 2.86 16.68 -2.82
N PRO A 33 2.11 16.74 -1.69
CA PRO A 33 2.34 17.70 -0.62
C PRO A 33 3.80 17.71 -0.17
N ARG A 34 4.33 18.90 0.18
CA ARG A 34 5.76 19.05 0.52
C ARG A 34 6.14 18.25 1.76
N GLU A 35 5.20 18.10 2.67
CA GLU A 35 5.28 17.32 3.91
C GLU A 35 5.47 15.82 3.62
N LEU A 36 4.99 15.36 2.46
CA LEU A 36 5.13 13.99 1.97
C LEU A 36 6.30 13.80 1.02
N LYS A 37 7.00 14.89 0.65
CA LYS A 37 8.29 14.82 -0.02
C LYS A 37 9.34 14.42 1.00
N PHE A 38 9.26 13.18 1.46
CA PHE A 38 10.47 12.43 1.79
C PHE A 38 11.43 12.63 0.60
N GLN A 39 12.74 12.67 0.82
CA GLN A 39 13.75 12.97 -0.21
C GLN A 39 13.77 12.00 -1.42
N ARG A 40 12.76 11.14 -1.57
CA ARG A 40 12.57 10.11 -2.57
C ARG A 40 11.66 10.61 -3.70
N LYS A 41 12.14 10.44 -4.93
CA LYS A 41 11.42 10.74 -6.18
C LYS A 41 10.30 9.74 -6.51
N GLN A 42 10.09 8.75 -5.65
CA GLN A 42 9.24 7.58 -5.91
C GLN A 42 8.18 7.41 -4.81
N LEU A 43 7.03 6.87 -5.20
CA LEU A 43 5.87 6.61 -4.34
C LEU A 43 5.44 5.15 -4.47
N GLY A 44 5.18 4.50 -3.35
CA GLY A 44 4.48 3.22 -3.32
C GLY A 44 2.96 3.43 -3.37
N ILE A 45 2.28 2.89 -4.38
CA ILE A 45 0.83 2.94 -4.51
C ILE A 45 0.24 1.54 -4.36
N ARG A 46 -0.81 1.40 -3.57
CA ARG A 46 -1.57 0.16 -3.39
C ARG A 46 -3.06 0.43 -3.51
N ILE A 47 -3.76 -0.44 -4.25
CA ILE A 47 -5.23 -0.50 -4.30
C ILE A 47 -5.64 -1.86 -3.72
N PRO A 48 -5.88 -1.95 -2.40
CA PRO A 48 -6.15 -3.22 -1.75
C PRO A 48 -7.53 -3.77 -2.14
N ASP A 49 -7.63 -5.08 -2.29
CA ASP A 49 -8.91 -5.78 -2.38
C ASP A 49 -9.54 -5.95 -0.99
N HIS A 50 -9.87 -4.82 -0.37
CA HIS A 50 -10.55 -4.76 0.91
C HIS A 50 -11.50 -3.56 0.94
N ASN A 51 -12.75 -3.80 1.37
CA ASN A 51 -13.80 -2.79 1.28
C ASN A 51 -13.56 -1.58 2.20
N VAL A 52 -13.07 -1.81 3.42
CA VAL A 52 -12.86 -0.72 4.41
C VAL A 52 -11.93 0.40 3.93
N PRO A 53 -10.66 0.15 3.54
CA PRO A 53 -9.78 1.22 3.09
C PRO A 53 -10.27 1.85 1.77
N ARG A 54 -10.95 1.08 0.90
CA ARG A 54 -11.53 1.61 -0.34
C ARG A 54 -12.67 2.59 -0.06
N GLN A 55 -13.62 2.21 0.80
CA GLN A 55 -14.72 3.09 1.19
C GLN A 55 -14.24 4.31 1.97
N LEU A 56 -13.19 4.16 2.80
CA LEU A 56 -12.59 5.28 3.52
C LEU A 56 -12.00 6.30 2.54
N VAL A 57 -11.20 5.86 1.57
CA VAL A 57 -10.65 6.74 0.52
C VAL A 57 -11.77 7.39 -0.30
N GLU A 58 -12.82 6.64 -0.66
CA GLU A 58 -13.96 7.17 -1.41
C GLU A 58 -14.69 8.29 -0.66
N LYS A 59 -14.93 8.12 0.65
CA LYS A 59 -15.56 9.15 1.50
C LYS A 59 -14.63 10.33 1.78
N LEU A 60 -13.33 10.06 1.92
CA LEU A 60 -12.31 11.07 2.21
C LEU A 60 -12.01 11.96 0.99
N GLY A 61 -12.21 11.43 -0.22
CA GLY A 61 -11.98 12.15 -1.48
C GLY A 61 -10.51 12.31 -1.87
N HIS A 62 -9.59 11.76 -1.07
CA HIS A 62 -8.15 11.74 -1.35
C HIS A 62 -7.50 10.44 -0.83
N PRO A 63 -6.32 10.05 -1.32
CA PRO A 63 -5.65 8.83 -0.87
C PRO A 63 -5.28 8.88 0.62
N LEU A 64 -5.14 7.69 1.20
CA LEU A 64 -4.55 7.49 2.52
C LEU A 64 -3.05 7.30 2.38
N LEU A 65 -2.29 8.09 3.11
CA LEU A 65 -0.90 7.75 3.39
C LEU A 65 -0.89 6.73 4.52
N ASN A 66 -0.21 5.61 4.31
CA ASN A 66 0.02 4.64 5.37
C ASN A 66 1.52 4.29 5.46
N SER A 67 1.92 3.87 6.65
CA SER A 67 3.15 3.14 6.88
C SER A 67 2.76 1.84 7.58
N SER A 68 3.59 0.80 7.42
CA SER A 68 3.51 -0.34 8.32
C SER A 68 3.80 0.14 9.74
N ILE A 69 2.96 -0.30 10.67
CA ILE A 69 3.22 -0.19 12.10
C ILE A 69 4.31 -1.24 12.38
N ARG A 70 5.57 -0.81 12.47
CA ARG A 70 6.67 -1.70 12.87
C ARG A 70 6.74 -1.68 14.38
N ASP A 71 6.60 -2.84 14.99
CA ASP A 71 7.00 -3.01 16.39
C ASP A 71 8.52 -2.82 16.50
N GLU A 72 8.98 -2.22 17.60
CA GLU A 72 10.42 -2.01 17.84
C GLU A 72 11.14 -3.36 18.07
N ASP A 73 10.39 -4.38 18.48
CA ASP A 73 10.87 -5.72 18.68
C ASP A 73 10.73 -6.58 17.42
N THR A 74 11.88 -6.83 16.79
CA THR A 74 12.10 -7.67 15.58
C THR A 74 11.54 -9.11 15.65
N VAL A 75 10.90 -9.51 16.75
CA VAL A 75 10.50 -10.88 17.09
C VAL A 75 8.96 -11.08 17.07
N LEU A 76 8.17 -10.00 17.11
CA LEU A 76 6.71 -10.13 17.11
C LEU A 76 6.15 -10.12 15.68
N GLU A 77 5.38 -11.15 15.34
CA GLU A 77 4.50 -11.13 14.16
C GLU A 77 3.57 -9.91 14.25
N TYR A 78 3.21 -9.33 13.09
CA TYR A 78 2.29 -8.19 13.06
C TYR A 78 0.99 -8.54 13.81
N ILE A 79 0.59 -7.67 14.74
CA ILE A 79 -0.71 -7.83 15.39
C ILE A 79 -1.80 -7.60 14.35
N THR A 80 -2.59 -8.64 14.12
CA THR A 80 -3.71 -8.64 13.18
C THR A 80 -5.07 -8.72 13.85
N ASP A 81 -5.12 -8.98 15.17
CA ASP A 81 -6.34 -8.95 15.97
C ASP A 81 -6.70 -7.49 16.31
N PRO A 82 -7.88 -7.00 15.88
CA PRO A 82 -8.33 -5.64 16.18
C PRO A 82 -8.40 -5.33 17.67
N SER A 83 -8.71 -6.31 18.52
CA SER A 83 -8.80 -6.13 19.98
C SER A 83 -7.42 -5.86 20.58
N LEU A 84 -6.41 -6.60 20.14
CA LEU A 84 -5.02 -6.39 20.57
C LEU A 84 -4.44 -5.08 20.00
N ILE A 85 -4.84 -4.69 18.78
CA ILE A 85 -4.47 -3.38 18.22
C ILE A 85 -5.08 -2.26 19.08
N LEU A 86 -6.36 -2.37 19.45
CA LEU A 86 -7.00 -1.39 20.32
C LEU A 86 -6.31 -1.33 21.68
N GLU A 87 -6.10 -2.46 22.36
CA GLU A 87 -5.43 -2.52 23.66
C GLU A 87 -4.06 -1.83 23.63
N ARG A 88 -3.28 -2.04 22.55
CA ARG A 88 -1.93 -1.49 22.42
C ARG A 88 -1.91 0.00 22.09
N TYR A 89 -2.80 0.45 21.22
CA TYR A 89 -2.78 1.82 20.70
C TYR A 89 -3.86 2.72 21.32
N ASP A 90 -4.57 2.23 22.34
CA ASP A 90 -5.58 3.01 23.06
C ASP A 90 -4.95 4.31 23.61
N GLY A 91 -5.63 5.42 23.37
CA GLY A 91 -5.14 6.76 23.69
C GLY A 91 -3.97 7.29 22.84
N MET A 92 -3.40 6.49 21.92
CA MET A 92 -2.38 6.95 20.95
C MET A 92 -2.95 7.27 19.57
N VAL A 93 -4.10 6.69 19.23
CA VAL A 93 -4.80 6.91 17.96
C VAL A 93 -6.21 7.43 18.23
N ASP A 94 -6.72 8.25 17.31
CA ASP A 94 -8.09 8.78 17.44
C ASP A 94 -9.14 7.69 17.29
N ILE A 95 -8.89 6.71 16.41
CA ILE A 95 -9.87 5.67 16.02
C ILE A 95 -9.15 4.36 15.66
N VAL A 96 -9.72 3.24 16.11
CA VAL A 96 -9.44 1.90 15.59
C VAL A 96 -10.68 1.41 14.83
N ILE A 97 -10.48 0.88 13.61
CA ILE A 97 -11.56 0.31 12.80
C ILE A 97 -11.40 -1.21 12.81
N ASP A 98 -12.33 -1.90 13.47
CA ASP A 98 -12.42 -3.35 13.43
C ASP A 98 -13.10 -3.81 12.14
N SER A 99 -12.39 -4.62 11.35
CA SER A 99 -12.93 -5.30 10.17
C SER A 99 -12.60 -6.80 10.17
N GLY A 100 -12.40 -7.38 11.35
CA GLY A 100 -11.88 -8.73 11.53
C GLY A 100 -10.35 -8.82 11.41
N TYR A 101 -9.84 -10.05 11.44
CA TYR A 101 -8.42 -10.35 11.42
C TYR A 101 -7.72 -9.92 10.12
N GLY A 102 -6.58 -9.26 10.27
CA GLY A 102 -5.65 -8.98 9.17
C GLY A 102 -4.91 -10.23 8.68
N ASP A 103 -4.23 -10.09 7.54
CA ASP A 103 -3.33 -11.10 6.98
C ASP A 103 -1.88 -10.71 7.24
N ASN A 104 -1.05 -11.68 7.66
CA ASN A 104 0.38 -11.48 7.90
C ASN A 104 1.21 -11.54 6.60
N GLN A 105 0.62 -12.02 5.50
CA GLN A 105 1.33 -12.06 4.22
C GLN A 105 1.33 -10.69 3.54
N ALA A 106 2.53 -10.14 3.38
CA ALA A 106 2.71 -8.82 2.76
C ALA A 106 2.37 -8.83 1.25
N SER A 107 2.07 -7.65 0.71
CA SER A 107 1.85 -7.47 -0.74
C SER A 107 3.13 -7.69 -1.54
N THR A 108 2.99 -8.11 -2.78
CA THR A 108 4.09 -8.10 -3.76
C THR A 108 4.41 -6.67 -4.15
N ILE A 109 5.70 -6.30 -4.16
CA ILE A 109 6.18 -4.97 -4.54
C ILE A 109 6.79 -5.05 -5.94
N ILE A 110 6.28 -4.24 -6.85
CA ILE A 110 6.74 -4.16 -8.24
C ILE A 110 7.27 -2.75 -8.48
N ASP A 111 8.51 -2.64 -8.94
CA ASP A 111 9.07 -1.40 -9.46
C ASP A 111 8.56 -1.16 -10.88
N CYS A 112 7.88 -0.03 -11.08
CA CYS A 112 7.33 0.41 -12.35
C CYS A 112 7.98 1.73 -12.81
N THR A 113 9.16 2.06 -12.28
CA THR A 113 9.90 3.28 -12.63
C THR A 113 10.84 3.10 -13.83
N LYS A 114 11.12 1.85 -14.20
CA LYS A 114 11.95 1.44 -15.33
C LYS A 114 11.07 0.87 -16.45
N ASP A 115 11.65 0.68 -17.64
CA ASP A 115 10.94 0.14 -18.80
C ASP A 115 10.48 -1.33 -18.59
N ASP A 116 11.27 -2.11 -17.85
CA ASP A 116 10.93 -3.47 -17.43
C ASP A 116 10.47 -3.50 -15.97
N PHE A 117 9.42 -4.30 -15.69
CA PHE A 117 8.94 -4.49 -14.33
C PHE A 117 9.92 -5.33 -13.51
N GLU A 118 10.27 -4.84 -12.33
CA GLU A 118 11.14 -5.55 -11.39
C GLU A 118 10.37 -5.90 -10.11
N ILE A 119 10.33 -7.18 -9.74
CA ILE A 119 9.74 -7.58 -8.46
C ILE A 119 10.78 -7.31 -7.36
N LEU A 120 10.56 -6.25 -6.58
CA LEU A 120 11.44 -5.90 -5.45
C LEU A 120 11.19 -6.77 -4.22
N ARG A 121 9.96 -7.27 -4.07
CA ARG A 121 9.59 -8.21 -3.01
C ARG A 121 8.43 -9.08 -3.47
N GLU A 122 8.62 -10.39 -3.40
CA GLU A 122 7.52 -11.32 -3.60
C GLU A 122 6.66 -11.40 -2.33
N GLY A 123 5.35 -11.40 -2.50
CA GLY A 123 4.38 -11.49 -1.43
C GLY A 123 3.15 -12.31 -1.86
N LYS A 124 1.98 -11.94 -1.35
CA LYS A 124 0.71 -12.63 -1.64
C LYS A 124 0.32 -12.56 -3.13
N GLY A 125 0.75 -11.53 -3.85
CA GLY A 125 0.49 -11.38 -5.28
C GLY A 125 1.45 -12.21 -6.13
N LYS A 126 0.94 -13.21 -6.87
CA LYS A 126 1.76 -13.99 -7.80
C LYS A 126 1.68 -13.39 -9.20
N LEU A 127 2.77 -12.79 -9.68
CA LEU A 127 2.80 -12.12 -10.98
C LEU A 127 2.89 -13.10 -12.16
N ASP A 128 3.50 -14.27 -11.95
CA ASP A 128 3.65 -15.33 -12.96
C ASP A 128 2.31 -15.87 -13.50
N LEU A 129 1.20 -15.58 -12.83
CA LEU A 129 -0.16 -15.89 -13.30
C LEU A 129 -0.68 -14.87 -14.33
N PHE A 130 0.04 -13.78 -14.57
CA PHE A 130 -0.45 -12.60 -15.27
C PHE A 130 0.49 -12.04 -16.34
N VAL A 131 1.68 -12.59 -16.53
CA VAL A 131 2.55 -12.27 -17.67
C VAL A 131 2.36 -13.33 -18.76
#